data_AF-A0A4R4IFB7-F1
#
_entry.id   AF-A0A4R4IFB7-F1
#
_cell.length_a   1.000
_cell.length_b   1.000
_cell.length_c   1.000
_cell.angle_alpha   90.00
_cell.angle_beta   90.00
_cell.angle_gamma   90.00
#
_symmetry.space_group_name_H-M   'P 1'
#
loop_
_entity.id
_entity.type
_entity.pdbx_description
1 polymer ?
#
loop_
_entity_poly.entity_id
_entity_poly.type
_entity_poly.pdbx_seq_one_letter_code
_entity_poly.pdbx_strand_id
1 'polypeptide(L)'
;MTTLQALHHAIDAHNGTFLCEALDDANITRTIDFRHRLAPAQGIEGVPDLAGLRDFYRQFGGVLFYGDEDSGEAAVRLAAPSEWALLRSGFDGWTEDMAEDEREEYLPEWADDALVVGEEPRTGNYLLIPTHGADAGKVFLFDHDGFEFTEQAPDLLGYAWKQLDPDDSALLAMATHLRFISDATPHQWWIRELRDNRGNLARTHE
;
A
#
# COMPACT_ATOMS: atom_id res chain seq x y z
N MET A 1 0.19 23.48 -6.60
CA MET A 1 -0.60 22.36 -7.15
C MET A 1 0.39 21.27 -7.54
N THR A 2 0.39 20.15 -6.83
CA THR A 2 1.13 18.94 -7.25
C THR A 2 0.40 18.33 -8.44
N THR A 3 1.12 17.90 -9.47
CA THR A 3 0.56 17.32 -10.70
C THR A 3 0.87 15.83 -10.77
N LEU A 4 0.10 15.08 -11.56
CA LEU A 4 0.38 13.65 -11.82
C LEU A 4 1.77 13.45 -12.44
N GLN A 5 2.22 14.37 -13.29
CA GLN A 5 3.57 14.34 -13.87
C GLN A 5 4.66 14.56 -12.82
N ALA A 6 4.45 15.50 -11.88
CA ALA A 6 5.37 15.71 -10.78
C ALA A 6 5.41 14.49 -9.84
N LEU A 7 4.26 13.86 -9.56
CA LEU A 7 4.20 12.63 -8.79
C LEU A 7 4.96 11.50 -9.51
N HIS A 8 4.78 11.34 -10.82
CA HIS A 8 5.49 10.30 -11.57
C HIS A 8 7.00 10.47 -11.45
N HIS A 9 7.51 11.69 -11.63
CA HIS A 9 8.94 11.95 -11.45
C HIS A 9 9.39 11.69 -10.01
N ALA A 10 8.59 12.08 -9.02
CA ALA A 10 8.90 11.87 -7.62
C ALA A 10 8.95 10.38 -7.23
N ILE A 11 8.03 9.55 -7.75
CA ILE A 11 8.04 8.09 -7.52
C ILE A 11 9.26 7.47 -8.20
N ASP A 12 9.49 7.79 -9.48
CA ASP A 12 10.59 7.23 -10.28
C ASP A 12 11.98 7.58 -9.70
N ALA A 13 12.13 8.80 -9.19
CA ALA A 13 13.37 9.27 -8.60
C ALA A 13 13.58 8.81 -7.15
N HIS A 14 12.54 8.36 -6.44
CA HIS A 14 12.65 8.00 -5.02
C HIS A 14 13.18 6.58 -4.83
N ASN A 15 14.21 6.47 -4.00
CA ASN A 15 14.83 5.21 -3.63
C ASN A 15 15.59 5.41 -2.32
N GLY A 16 16.05 4.32 -1.74
CA GLY A 16 16.79 4.36 -0.50
C GLY A 16 17.08 2.96 0.02
N THR A 17 17.29 2.88 1.32
CA THR A 17 17.66 1.63 1.99
C THR A 17 16.88 1.43 3.27
N PHE A 18 16.54 0.18 3.54
CA PHE A 18 16.16 -0.31 4.85
C PHE A 18 17.40 -0.89 5.55
N LEU A 19 17.71 -0.40 6.75
CA LEU A 19 18.60 -1.10 7.66
C LEU A 19 17.76 -2.04 8.51
N CYS A 20 18.02 -3.33 8.38
CA CYS A 20 17.29 -4.38 9.08
C CYS A 20 18.19 -5.14 10.04
N GLU A 21 17.56 -5.73 11.06
CA GLU A 21 18.17 -6.73 11.94
C GLU A 21 17.38 -8.04 11.88
N ALA A 22 18.07 -9.16 12.11
CA ALA A 22 17.40 -10.46 12.15
C ALA A 22 16.60 -10.60 13.44
N LEU A 23 15.35 -11.08 13.34
CA LEU A 23 14.47 -11.27 14.50
C LEU A 23 14.99 -12.32 15.49
N ASP A 24 15.83 -13.25 15.03
CA ASP A 24 16.46 -14.29 15.85
C ASP A 24 17.81 -13.88 16.46
N ASP A 25 18.50 -12.86 15.89
CA ASP A 25 19.73 -12.28 16.44
C ASP A 25 19.94 -10.84 15.94
N ALA A 26 19.70 -9.86 16.83
CA ALA A 26 19.82 -8.43 16.50
C ALA A 26 21.26 -7.98 16.15
N ASN A 27 22.29 -8.81 16.37
CA ASN A 27 23.65 -8.50 15.92
C ASN A 27 23.85 -8.78 14.42
N ILE A 28 22.94 -9.54 13.81
CA ILE A 28 22.94 -9.80 12.38
C ILE A 28 22.14 -8.69 11.71
N THR A 29 22.84 -7.82 11.00
CA THR A 29 22.22 -6.72 10.27
C THR A 29 22.34 -6.89 8.76
N ARG A 30 21.38 -6.38 8.02
CA ARG A 30 21.41 -6.30 6.56
C ARG A 30 20.90 -4.95 6.10
N THR A 31 21.47 -4.46 5.00
CA THR A 31 20.91 -3.32 4.26
C THR A 31 20.22 -3.84 3.02
N ILE A 32 18.99 -3.39 2.81
CA ILE A 32 18.14 -3.77 1.69
C ILE A 32 17.81 -2.50 0.91
N ASP A 33 18.12 -2.51 -0.38
CA ASP A 33 17.76 -1.41 -1.26
C ASP A 33 16.28 -1.49 -1.60
N PHE A 34 15.55 -0.37 -1.54
CA PHE A 34 14.17 -0.31 -2.00
C PHE A 34 14.05 0.57 -3.24
N ARG A 35 13.09 0.21 -4.09
CA ARG A 35 12.65 1.03 -5.22
C ARG A 35 11.14 1.00 -5.35
N HIS A 36 10.58 2.05 -5.95
CA HIS A 36 9.20 2.01 -6.43
C HIS A 36 9.17 1.46 -7.85
N ARG A 37 8.10 0.75 -8.21
CA ARG A 37 7.88 0.26 -9.57
C ARG A 37 6.58 0.81 -10.12
N LEU A 38 6.68 1.46 -11.27
CA LEU A 38 5.54 2.00 -12.01
C LEU A 38 5.15 1.03 -13.12
N ALA A 39 3.88 0.68 -13.20
CA ALA A 39 3.34 -0.04 -14.34
C ALA A 39 2.82 0.95 -15.39
N PRO A 40 2.96 0.64 -16.70
CA PRO A 40 2.38 1.46 -17.76
C PRO A 40 0.85 1.41 -17.70
N ALA A 41 0.20 2.52 -18.01
CA ALA A 41 -1.26 2.64 -18.01
C ALA A 41 -1.94 1.57 -18.90
N GLN A 42 -2.88 0.81 -18.34
CA GLN A 42 -3.63 -0.25 -19.01
C GLN A 42 -5.05 -0.36 -18.41
N GLY A 43 -6.03 -0.78 -19.21
CA GLY A 43 -7.39 -1.12 -18.72
C GLY A 43 -8.19 0.06 -18.16
N ILE A 44 -8.09 1.25 -18.76
CA ILE A 44 -8.73 2.48 -18.24
C ILE A 44 -10.24 2.51 -18.54
N GLU A 45 -10.72 1.70 -19.48
CA GLU A 45 -12.09 1.72 -19.98
C GLU A 45 -13.16 1.49 -18.89
N GLY A 46 -12.79 0.87 -17.77
CA GLY A 46 -13.66 0.61 -16.62
C GLY A 46 -13.45 1.52 -15.40
N VAL A 47 -12.51 2.47 -15.45
CA VAL A 47 -12.21 3.32 -14.29
C VAL A 47 -13.24 4.44 -14.17
N PRO A 48 -13.97 4.55 -13.04
CA PRO A 48 -14.98 5.58 -12.87
C PRO A 48 -14.36 6.97 -12.76
N ASP A 49 -15.15 7.98 -13.12
CA ASP A 49 -14.76 9.38 -13.00
C ASP A 49 -15.01 9.86 -11.56
N LEU A 50 -14.06 9.55 -10.68
CA LEU A 50 -14.20 9.72 -9.24
C LEU A 50 -12.93 10.36 -8.67
N ALA A 51 -13.00 11.58 -8.15
CA ALA A 51 -11.89 12.26 -7.46
C ALA A 51 -10.50 12.17 -8.16
N GLY A 52 -10.47 12.26 -9.50
CA GLY A 52 -9.22 12.16 -10.28
C GLY A 52 -8.65 10.75 -10.43
N LEU A 53 -9.35 9.70 -9.96
CA LEU A 53 -8.97 8.29 -10.08
C LEU A 53 -8.67 7.89 -11.52
N ARG A 54 -9.53 8.28 -12.47
CA ARG A 54 -9.31 8.01 -13.90
C ARG A 54 -8.04 8.67 -14.43
N ASP A 55 -7.76 9.89 -14.01
CA ASP A 55 -6.54 10.59 -14.44
C ASP A 55 -5.29 9.98 -13.80
N PHE A 56 -5.39 9.54 -12.54
CA PHE A 56 -4.33 8.76 -11.90
C PHE A 56 -4.00 7.51 -12.73
N TYR A 57 -5.01 6.69 -13.06
CA TYR A 57 -4.80 5.45 -13.81
C TYR A 57 -4.46 5.63 -15.30
N ARG A 58 -4.69 6.82 -15.86
CA ARG A 58 -4.13 7.22 -17.16
C ARG A 58 -2.63 7.45 -17.13
N GLN A 59 -2.10 7.87 -15.98
CA GLN A 59 -0.67 8.12 -15.79
C GLN A 59 0.06 6.88 -15.25
N PHE A 60 -0.59 6.14 -14.36
CA PHE A 60 -0.04 5.02 -13.63
C PHE A 60 -0.91 3.79 -13.86
N GLY A 61 -0.40 2.77 -14.55
CA GLY A 61 -1.12 1.49 -14.64
C GLY A 61 -1.15 0.71 -13.33
N GLY A 62 -0.37 1.15 -12.35
CA GLY A 62 -0.19 0.52 -11.05
C GLY A 62 1.12 1.05 -10.44
N VAL A 63 1.22 0.98 -9.12
CA VAL A 63 2.40 1.42 -8.38
C VAL A 63 2.70 0.43 -7.28
N LEU A 64 3.93 -0.04 -7.20
CA LEU A 64 4.41 -0.85 -6.10
C LEU A 64 5.44 -0.04 -5.32
N PHE A 65 5.13 0.25 -4.06
CA PHE A 65 5.95 1.09 -3.19
C PHE A 65 6.88 0.25 -2.32
N TYR A 66 8.11 0.75 -2.13
CA TYR A 66 9.12 0.14 -1.28
C TYR A 66 9.38 -1.33 -1.60
N GLY A 67 9.51 -1.63 -2.89
CA GLY A 67 9.78 -2.98 -3.37
C GLY A 67 11.25 -3.35 -3.22
N ASP A 68 11.49 -4.57 -2.74
CA ASP A 68 12.78 -5.25 -2.82
C ASP A 68 12.77 -6.22 -4.02
N GLU A 69 13.77 -6.14 -4.88
CA GLU A 69 13.87 -7.01 -6.07
C GLU A 69 14.26 -8.44 -5.70
N ASP A 70 15.02 -8.63 -4.62
CA ASP A 70 15.55 -9.93 -4.23
C ASP A 70 14.47 -10.84 -3.64
N SER A 71 13.70 -10.34 -2.65
CA SER A 71 12.61 -11.10 -2.01
C SER A 71 11.26 -10.95 -2.70
N GLY A 72 11.12 -9.96 -3.57
CA GLY A 72 9.84 -9.58 -4.17
C GLY A 72 8.84 -8.97 -3.18
N GLU A 73 9.28 -8.63 -1.97
CA GLU A 73 8.47 -7.91 -0.98
C GLU A 73 8.20 -6.48 -1.41
N ALA A 74 7.08 -5.92 -0.91
CA ALA A 74 6.71 -4.53 -1.14
C ALA A 74 5.77 -4.04 -0.03
N ALA A 75 5.90 -2.78 0.38
CA ALA A 75 5.09 -2.24 1.47
C ALA A 75 3.62 -2.08 1.06
N VAL A 76 3.39 -1.55 -0.15
CA VAL A 76 2.06 -1.19 -0.66
C VAL A 76 2.02 -1.45 -2.16
N ARG A 77 0.89 -1.98 -2.64
CA ARG A 77 0.60 -2.13 -4.07
C ARG A 77 -0.70 -1.43 -4.43
N LEU A 78 -0.61 -0.42 -5.29
CA LEU A 78 -1.74 0.07 -6.07
C LEU A 78 -1.82 -0.76 -7.35
N ALA A 79 -2.86 -1.59 -7.46
CA ALA A 79 -3.01 -2.56 -8.55
C ALA A 79 -3.59 -1.92 -9.81
N ALA A 80 -3.36 -2.57 -10.95
CA ALA A 80 -3.98 -2.17 -12.20
C ALA A 80 -5.50 -2.36 -12.16
N PRO A 81 -6.29 -1.55 -12.90
CA PRO A 81 -7.75 -1.73 -12.93
C PRO A 81 -8.20 -3.12 -13.35
N SER A 82 -7.42 -3.81 -14.19
CA SER A 82 -7.67 -5.21 -14.60
C SER A 82 -7.55 -6.22 -13.45
N GLU A 83 -6.93 -5.84 -12.33
CA GLU A 83 -6.70 -6.69 -11.16
C GLU A 83 -7.70 -6.41 -10.02
N TRP A 84 -8.50 -5.35 -10.10
CA TRP A 84 -9.42 -4.97 -9.02
C TRP A 84 -10.45 -6.04 -8.68
N ALA A 85 -10.93 -6.80 -9.67
CA ALA A 85 -11.85 -7.90 -9.42
C ALA A 85 -11.20 -9.03 -8.60
N LEU A 86 -9.91 -9.29 -8.83
CA LEU A 86 -9.16 -10.27 -8.05
C LEU A 86 -8.96 -9.78 -6.61
N LEU A 87 -8.59 -8.50 -6.43
CA LEU A 87 -8.49 -7.89 -5.11
C LEU A 87 -9.84 -7.88 -4.37
N ARG A 88 -10.93 -7.57 -5.08
CA ARG A 88 -12.28 -7.63 -4.52
C ARG A 88 -12.59 -9.02 -4.00
N SER A 89 -12.33 -10.07 -4.79
CA SER A 89 -12.51 -11.45 -4.34
C SER A 89 -11.67 -11.79 -3.10
N GLY A 90 -10.46 -11.22 -2.98
CA GLY A 90 -9.62 -11.38 -1.79
C GLY A 90 -10.20 -10.69 -0.55
N PHE A 91 -10.78 -9.50 -0.71
CA PHE A 91 -11.51 -8.80 0.35
C PHE A 91 -12.82 -9.52 0.71
N ASP A 92 -13.58 -10.00 -0.28
CA ASP A 92 -14.81 -10.77 -0.09
C ASP A 92 -14.61 -12.00 0.78
N GLY A 93 -13.49 -12.71 0.60
CA GLY A 93 -13.15 -13.88 1.42
C GLY A 93 -13.03 -13.59 2.92
N TRP A 94 -12.88 -12.32 3.32
CA TRP A 94 -12.89 -11.91 4.74
C TRP A 94 -14.29 -11.53 5.24
N THR A 95 -15.24 -11.25 4.35
CA THR A 95 -16.53 -10.64 4.71
C THR A 95 -17.75 -11.48 4.33
N GLU A 96 -17.59 -12.49 3.48
CA GLU A 96 -18.70 -13.25 2.89
C GLU A 96 -19.48 -14.11 3.89
N ASP A 97 -18.80 -14.62 4.91
CA ASP A 97 -19.39 -15.50 5.93
C ASP A 97 -19.96 -14.74 7.14
N MET A 98 -19.86 -13.41 7.16
CA MET A 98 -20.38 -12.58 8.25
C MET A 98 -21.91 -12.59 8.28
N ALA A 99 -22.48 -12.70 9.47
CA ALA A 99 -23.92 -12.53 9.66
C ALA A 99 -24.34 -11.07 9.42
N GLU A 100 -25.63 -10.83 9.15
CA GLU A 100 -26.14 -9.49 8.82
C GLU A 100 -25.87 -8.46 9.93
N ASP A 101 -26.00 -8.86 11.19
CA ASP A 101 -25.70 -8.03 12.36
C ASP A 101 -24.21 -7.73 12.52
N GLU A 102 -23.34 -8.71 12.25
CA GLU A 102 -21.88 -8.49 12.22
C GLU A 102 -21.51 -7.53 11.09
N ARG A 103 -22.13 -7.66 9.91
CA ARG A 103 -21.88 -6.74 8.78
C ARG A 103 -22.28 -5.32 9.14
N GLU A 104 -23.42 -5.12 9.79
CA GLU A 104 -23.87 -3.79 10.24
C GLU A 104 -22.94 -3.19 11.32
N GLU A 105 -22.37 -4.01 12.19
CA GLU A 105 -21.44 -3.55 13.23
C GLU A 105 -20.06 -3.17 12.68
N TYR A 106 -19.53 -3.97 11.76
CA TYR A 106 -18.12 -3.92 11.37
C TYR A 106 -17.86 -3.32 9.99
N LEU A 107 -18.80 -3.41 9.05
CA LEU A 107 -18.61 -2.90 7.68
C LEU A 107 -19.24 -1.50 7.51
N PRO A 108 -18.48 -0.53 6.97
CA PRO A 108 -19.08 0.70 6.48
C PRO A 108 -20.14 0.41 5.41
N GLU A 109 -21.21 1.21 5.37
CA GLU A 109 -22.32 1.05 4.39
C GLU A 109 -21.85 1.01 2.93
N TRP A 110 -20.72 1.66 2.62
CA TRP A 110 -20.14 1.71 1.28
C TRP A 110 -19.24 0.52 0.92
N ALA A 111 -18.92 -0.37 1.88
CA ALA A 111 -17.89 -1.40 1.72
C ALA A 111 -18.18 -2.38 0.58
N ASP A 112 -19.44 -2.72 0.34
CA ASP A 112 -19.84 -3.64 -0.72
C ASP A 112 -19.72 -3.03 -2.13
N ASP A 113 -19.89 -1.71 -2.25
CA ASP A 113 -19.84 -0.99 -3.54
C ASP A 113 -18.50 -0.30 -3.79
N ALA A 114 -17.54 -0.43 -2.87
CA ALA A 114 -16.22 0.16 -3.00
C ALA A 114 -15.36 -0.58 -4.04
N LEU A 115 -14.50 0.19 -4.69
CA LEU A 115 -13.42 -0.35 -5.50
C LEU A 115 -12.29 -0.83 -4.58
N VAL A 116 -11.81 -2.06 -4.78
CA VAL A 116 -10.60 -2.55 -4.13
C VAL A 116 -9.41 -2.32 -5.07
N VAL A 117 -8.67 -1.24 -4.82
CA VAL A 117 -7.69 -0.69 -5.76
C VAL A 117 -6.25 -1.07 -5.45
N GLY A 118 -6.01 -1.65 -4.28
CA GLY A 118 -4.68 -2.02 -3.84
C GLY A 118 -4.70 -2.87 -2.57
N GLU A 119 -3.51 -3.15 -2.06
CA GLU A 119 -3.29 -3.97 -0.88
C GLU A 119 -1.95 -3.63 -0.21
N GLU A 120 -1.82 -4.06 1.04
CA GLU A 120 -0.51 -4.34 1.63
C GLU A 120 -0.21 -5.82 1.33
N PRO A 121 0.78 -6.12 0.47
CA PRO A 121 0.97 -7.49 0.01
C PRO A 121 1.17 -8.48 1.15
N ARG A 122 0.49 -9.64 1.05
CA ARG A 122 0.61 -10.79 1.97
C ARG A 122 0.12 -10.52 3.39
N THR A 123 -0.56 -9.41 3.65
CA THR A 123 -1.16 -9.14 4.98
C THR A 123 -2.62 -9.54 5.03
N GLY A 124 -3.35 -9.49 3.92
CA GLY A 124 -4.81 -9.56 3.92
C GLY A 124 -5.49 -8.19 4.06
N ASN A 125 -4.70 -7.12 4.09
CA ASN A 125 -5.18 -5.73 4.16
C ASN A 125 -5.35 -5.15 2.77
N TYR A 126 -6.46 -4.43 2.56
CA TYR A 126 -6.85 -3.94 1.24
C TYR A 126 -7.06 -2.43 1.25
N LEU A 127 -6.79 -1.79 0.10
CA LEU A 127 -7.08 -0.38 -0.12
C LEU A 127 -8.41 -0.25 -0.87
N LEU A 128 -9.38 0.39 -0.24
CA LEU A 128 -10.73 0.59 -0.76
C LEU A 128 -10.98 2.05 -1.09
N ILE A 129 -11.74 2.28 -2.16
CA ILE A 129 -12.26 3.60 -2.55
C ILE A 129 -13.79 3.52 -2.62
N PRO A 130 -14.53 4.19 -1.72
CA PRO A 130 -15.97 4.30 -1.81
C PRO A 130 -16.38 4.97 -3.13
N THR A 131 -17.43 4.47 -3.77
CA THR A 131 -17.89 5.00 -5.08
C THR A 131 -19.06 5.99 -4.95
N HIS A 132 -19.64 6.10 -3.75
CA HIS A 132 -20.79 6.94 -3.45
C HIS A 132 -20.73 7.46 -2.00
N GLY A 133 -21.70 8.28 -1.62
CA GLY A 133 -21.77 8.88 -0.29
C GLY A 133 -20.80 10.04 -0.07
N ALA A 134 -20.65 10.46 1.19
CA ALA A 134 -19.80 11.58 1.58
C ALA A 134 -18.29 11.27 1.46
N ASP A 135 -17.94 9.99 1.46
CA ASP A 135 -16.56 9.49 1.41
C ASP A 135 -16.14 9.06 -0.01
N ALA A 136 -16.99 9.30 -1.02
CA ALA A 136 -16.73 8.94 -2.40
C ALA A 136 -15.37 9.48 -2.88
N GLY A 137 -14.48 8.58 -3.33
CA GLY A 137 -13.16 8.91 -3.88
C GLY A 137 -12.03 8.98 -2.86
N LYS A 138 -12.33 8.94 -1.56
CA LYS A 138 -11.31 8.82 -0.51
C LYS A 138 -10.68 7.42 -0.51
N VAL A 139 -9.50 7.30 0.08
CA VAL A 139 -8.78 6.02 0.20
C VAL A 139 -8.87 5.53 1.64
N PHE A 140 -9.35 4.31 1.85
CA PHE A 140 -9.39 3.62 3.13
C PHE A 140 -8.50 2.39 3.09
N LEU A 141 -7.84 2.09 4.22
CA LEU A 141 -7.19 0.80 4.45
C LEU A 141 -8.12 -0.05 5.31
N PHE A 142 -8.46 -1.24 4.83
CA PHE A 142 -9.05 -2.31 5.63
C PHE A 142 -7.93 -3.13 6.27
N ASP A 143 -7.93 -3.19 7.61
CA ASP A 143 -7.07 -4.08 8.39
C ASP A 143 -7.85 -5.34 8.81
N HIS A 144 -7.40 -6.50 8.35
CA HIS A 144 -8.10 -7.76 8.59
C HIS A 144 -8.01 -8.27 10.04
N ASP A 145 -6.99 -7.86 10.82
CA ASP A 145 -6.78 -8.36 12.19
C ASP A 145 -7.73 -7.67 13.18
N GLY A 146 -7.89 -6.35 13.03
CA GLY A 146 -8.82 -5.54 13.81
C GLY A 146 -10.21 -5.38 13.18
N PHE A 147 -10.34 -5.75 11.91
CA PHE A 147 -11.52 -5.47 11.09
C PHE A 147 -11.86 -3.97 11.03
N GLU A 148 -10.82 -3.15 10.87
CA GLU A 148 -10.92 -1.67 10.94
C GLU A 148 -10.78 -1.03 9.55
N PHE A 149 -11.52 0.06 9.33
CA PHE A 149 -11.44 0.88 8.12
C PHE A 149 -10.90 2.27 8.47
N THR A 150 -9.64 2.53 8.13
CA THR A 150 -8.99 3.81 8.44
C THR A 150 -8.82 4.65 7.18
N GLU A 151 -9.32 5.90 7.20
CA GLU A 151 -9.09 6.87 6.12
C GLU A 151 -7.59 7.16 5.98
N GLN A 152 -7.03 6.89 4.82
CA GLN A 152 -5.62 7.08 4.52
C GLN A 152 -5.32 8.40 3.82
N ALA A 153 -6.23 8.85 2.94
CA ALA A 153 -6.09 10.07 2.16
C ALA A 153 -7.44 10.50 1.54
N PRO A 154 -7.60 11.80 1.20
CA PRO A 154 -8.82 12.30 0.56
C PRO A 154 -8.99 11.85 -0.90
N ASP A 155 -7.92 11.43 -1.55
CA ASP A 155 -7.92 10.89 -2.92
C ASP A 155 -6.64 10.07 -3.18
N LEU A 156 -6.60 9.35 -4.31
CA LEU A 156 -5.48 8.47 -4.66
C LEU A 156 -4.16 9.22 -4.96
N LEU A 157 -4.25 10.46 -5.45
CA LEU A 157 -3.08 11.31 -5.68
C LEU A 157 -2.44 11.71 -4.35
N GLY A 158 -3.24 12.14 -3.38
CA GLY A 158 -2.83 12.43 -2.02
C GLY A 158 -2.27 11.20 -1.31
N TYR A 159 -2.89 10.03 -1.49
CA TYR A 159 -2.37 8.76 -0.98
C TYR A 159 -0.98 8.46 -1.54
N ALA A 160 -0.80 8.53 -2.85
CA ALA A 160 0.50 8.26 -3.48
C ALA A 160 1.60 9.24 -3.04
N TRP A 161 1.26 10.52 -2.82
CA TRP A 161 2.22 11.47 -2.23
C TRP A 161 2.55 11.15 -0.77
N LYS A 162 1.56 10.80 0.05
CA LYS A 162 1.76 10.36 1.44
C LYS A 162 2.73 9.19 1.51
N GLN A 163 2.64 8.23 0.59
CA GLN A 163 3.55 7.09 0.54
C GLN A 163 5.02 7.47 0.28
N LEU A 164 5.32 8.66 -0.28
CA LEU A 164 6.69 9.09 -0.56
C LEU A 164 7.36 9.84 0.59
N ASP A 165 6.69 9.99 1.74
CA ASP A 165 7.21 10.71 2.91
C ASP A 165 6.84 9.96 4.20
N PRO A 166 7.38 8.73 4.40
CA PRO A 166 7.06 7.92 5.56
C PRO A 166 7.69 8.53 6.82
N ASP A 167 6.89 8.68 7.86
CA ASP A 167 7.37 8.97 9.21
C ASP A 167 7.69 7.68 9.98
N ASP A 168 8.10 7.82 11.25
CA ASP A 168 8.41 6.69 12.12
C ASP A 168 7.21 5.74 12.29
N SER A 169 5.98 6.27 12.31
CA SER A 169 4.76 5.46 12.44
C SER A 169 4.49 4.66 11.17
N ALA A 170 4.65 5.28 10.00
CA ALA A 170 4.52 4.62 8.71
C ALA A 170 5.60 3.54 8.55
N LEU A 171 6.84 3.81 8.96
CA LEU A 171 7.91 2.81 8.93
C LEU A 171 7.63 1.65 9.88
N LEU A 172 7.12 1.93 11.09
CA LEU A 172 6.73 0.89 12.03
C LEU A 172 5.66 -0.02 11.44
N ALA A 173 4.64 0.55 10.80
CA ALA A 173 3.64 -0.23 10.08
C ALA A 173 4.28 -1.10 8.99
N MET A 174 5.17 -0.56 8.15
CA MET A 174 5.89 -1.35 7.15
C MET A 174 6.70 -2.51 7.76
N ALA A 175 7.33 -2.30 8.92
CA ALA A 175 8.13 -3.31 9.59
C ALA A 175 7.29 -4.47 10.15
N THR A 176 6.00 -4.27 10.42
CA THR A 176 5.13 -5.35 10.93
C THR A 176 4.77 -6.37 9.86
N HIS A 177 4.82 -6.03 8.56
CA HIS A 177 4.49 -6.97 7.48
C HIS A 177 5.59 -7.30 6.49
N LEU A 178 6.61 -6.46 6.33
CA LEU A 178 7.76 -6.80 5.47
C LEU A 178 8.64 -7.85 6.15
N ARG A 179 9.07 -8.86 5.39
CA ARG A 179 9.86 -9.99 5.93
C ARG A 179 11.22 -10.19 5.27
N PHE A 180 11.37 -9.79 4.01
CA PHE A 180 12.59 -9.89 3.19
C PHE A 180 13.29 -11.25 3.21
N ILE A 181 12.50 -12.32 3.12
CA ILE A 181 13.02 -13.70 3.11
C ILE A 181 13.34 -14.10 1.67
N SER A 182 14.50 -14.71 1.46
CA SER A 182 14.87 -15.33 0.19
C SER A 182 15.67 -16.61 0.43
N ASP A 183 15.83 -17.45 -0.59
CA ASP A 183 16.63 -18.68 -0.49
C ASP A 183 18.09 -18.40 -0.07
N ALA A 184 18.59 -17.20 -0.33
CA ALA A 184 19.93 -16.76 0.07
C ALA A 184 19.99 -16.27 1.53
N THR A 185 18.86 -15.90 2.12
CA THR A 185 18.79 -15.34 3.49
C THR A 185 17.54 -15.85 4.22
N PRO A 186 17.67 -16.92 5.04
CA PRO A 186 16.53 -17.55 5.70
C PRO A 186 16.03 -16.82 6.95
N HIS A 187 16.67 -15.71 7.35
CA HIS A 187 16.24 -14.92 8.50
C HIS A 187 14.97 -14.13 8.18
N GLN A 188 14.10 -13.97 9.18
CA GLN A 188 13.09 -12.93 9.15
C GLN A 188 13.70 -11.62 9.63
N TRP A 189 13.46 -10.55 8.89
CA TRP A 189 14.11 -9.26 9.12
C TRP A 189 13.12 -8.25 9.70
N TRP A 190 13.55 -7.52 10.72
CA TRP A 190 12.88 -6.34 11.25
C TRP A 190 13.55 -5.07 10.73
N ILE A 191 12.77 -4.11 10.23
CA ILE A 191 13.31 -2.83 9.76
C ILE A 191 13.57 -1.93 10.95
N ARG A 192 14.79 -1.44 11.09
CA ARG A 192 15.18 -0.46 12.11
C ARG A 192 15.12 0.97 11.63
N GLU A 193 15.68 1.20 10.44
CA GLU A 193 15.77 2.53 9.86
C GLU A 193 15.42 2.46 8.37
N LEU A 194 14.70 3.47 7.88
CA LEU A 194 14.61 3.82 6.48
C LEU A 194 15.45 5.07 6.24
N ARG A 195 16.29 5.05 5.21
CA ARG A 195 17.01 6.23 4.69
C ARG A 195 16.70 6.39 3.23
N ASP A 196 16.16 7.54 2.83
CA ASP A 196 15.90 7.83 1.41
C ASP A 196 17.00 8.67 0.76
N ASN A 197 16.93 8.78 -0.57
CA ASN A 197 17.87 9.56 -1.38
C ASN A 197 17.67 11.09 -1.28
N ARG A 198 16.69 11.55 -0.51
CA ARG A 198 16.44 12.97 -0.19
C ARG A 198 17.06 13.35 1.16
N GLY A 199 17.54 12.37 1.91
CA GLY A 199 18.15 12.56 3.23
C GLY A 199 17.18 12.40 4.39
N ASN A 200 15.95 11.95 4.13
CA ASN A 200 14.98 11.64 5.18
C ASN A 200 15.40 10.36 5.92
N LEU A 201 15.06 10.31 7.20
CA LEU A 201 15.32 9.20 8.09
C LEU A 201 14.06 8.94 8.91
N ALA A 202 13.58 7.70 8.86
CA ALA A 202 12.55 7.19 9.76
C ALA A 202 13.11 6.00 10.56
N ARG A 203 12.60 5.78 11.77
CA ARG A 203 13.06 4.72 12.67
C ARG A 203 11.90 4.00 13.35
N THR A 204 12.09 2.71 13.61
CA THR A 204 11.14 1.90 14.42
C THR A 204 11.50 1.85 15.90
N HIS A 205 12.67 2.37 16.27
CA HIS A 205 13.17 2.50 17.64
C HIS A 205 13.78 3.89 17.86
N GLU A 206 13.72 4.41 19.09
CA GLU A 206 14.41 5.65 19.51
C GLU A 206 15.94 5.51 19.56
#